data_AF-A0A3D9L8E5-F1
#
_entry.id   AF-A0A3D9L8E5-F1
#
_cell.length_a   1.000
_cell.length_b   1.000
_cell.length_c   1.000
_cell.angle_alpha   90.00
_cell.angle_beta   90.00
_cell.angle_gamma   90.00
#
_symmetry.space_group_name_H-M   'P 1'
#
loop_
_entity.id
_entity.type
_entity.pdbx_description
1 polymer ?
#
loop_
_entity_poly.entity_id
_entity_poly.type
_entity_poly.pdbx_seq_one_letter_code
_entity_poly.pdbx_strand_id
1 'polypeptide(L)' 'MTLLRVHDSQQDLTVKFVKMARNRFQKYGMDQKQRQEVFLQGQEMGFCNDEIRVLLEDVR' A
#
# COMPACT_ATOMS: atom_id res chain seq x y z
N MET A 1 -15.86 -13.30 -19.12
CA MET A 1 -14.73 -13.88 -18.36
C MET A 1 -13.82 -12.72 -17.95
N THR A 2 -14.28 -11.93 -16.98
CA THR A 2 -13.76 -10.55 -16.75
C THR A 2 -13.29 -10.35 -15.31
N LEU A 3 -13.60 -11.31 -14.42
CA LEU A 3 -13.25 -11.29 -13.00
C LEU A 3 -11.77 -11.61 -12.71
N LEU A 4 -11.14 -12.47 -13.51
CA LEU A 4 -9.73 -12.86 -13.31
C LEU A 4 -8.74 -11.71 -13.57
N ARG A 5 -8.97 -10.91 -14.62
CA ARG A 5 -8.05 -9.80 -15.00
C ARG A 5 -8.05 -8.65 -13.98
N VAL A 6 -9.17 -8.42 -13.30
CA VAL A 6 -9.28 -7.39 -12.25
C VAL A 6 -8.53 -7.84 -10.99
N HIS A 7 -8.56 -9.13 -10.67
CA HIS A 7 -7.82 -9.72 -9.56
C HIS A 7 -6.30 -9.60 -9.75
N ASP A 8 -5.78 -9.93 -10.94
CA ASP A 8 -4.35 -9.78 -11.24
C ASP A 8 -3.90 -8.32 -11.13
N SER A 9 -4.73 -7.38 -11.63
CA SER A 9 -4.42 -5.94 -11.58
C SER A 9 -4.43 -5.38 -10.16
N GLN A 10 -5.34 -5.85 -9.29
CA GLN A 10 -5.38 -5.42 -7.89
C GLN A 10 -4.21 -6.02 -7.10
N GLN A 11 -3.86 -7.28 -7.33
CA GLN A 11 -2.74 -7.93 -6.67
C GLN A 11 -1.40 -7.24 -7.01
N ASP A 12 -1.20 -6.83 -8.27
CA ASP A 12 -0.03 -6.07 -8.68
C ASP A 12 0.05 -4.68 -8.01
N LEU A 13 -1.09 -4.00 -7.86
CA LEU A 13 -1.16 -2.69 -7.17
C LEU A 13 -0.82 -2.85 -5.69
N THR A 14 -1.33 -3.90 -5.05
CA THR A 14 -1.05 -4.21 -3.65
C THR A 14 0.43 -4.48 -3.42
N VAL A 15 1.05 -5.31 -4.26
CA VAL A 15 2.49 -5.61 -4.18
C VAL A 15 3.33 -4.35 -4.37
N LYS A 16 2.95 -3.48 -5.32
CA LYS A 16 3.63 -2.19 -5.53
C LYS A 16 3.52 -1.27 -4.32
N PHE A 17 2.32 -1.17 -3.74
CA PHE A 17 2.07 -0.35 -2.55
C PHE A 17 2.91 -0.84 -1.36
N VAL A 18 2.86 -2.13 -1.03
CA VAL A 18 3.62 -2.73 0.07
C VAL A 18 5.13 -2.53 -0.12
N LYS A 19 5.63 -2.72 -1.34
CA LYS A 19 7.05 -2.50 -1.65
C LYS A 19 7.45 -1.02 -1.48
N MET A 20 6.60 -0.09 -1.90
CA MET A 20 6.80 1.35 -1.71
C MET A 20 6.84 1.69 -0.21
N ALA A 21 5.84 1.24 0.55
CA ALA A 21 5.73 1.48 1.98
C ALA A 21 6.95 0.93 2.74
N ARG A 22 7.36 -0.31 2.44
CA ARG A 22 8.55 -0.95 3.03
C ARG A 22 9.82 -0.16 2.74
N ASN A 23 10.06 0.21 1.48
CA ASN A 23 11.25 0.99 1.10
C ASN A 23 11.28 2.34 1.82
N ARG A 24 10.12 2.99 1.97
CA ARG A 24 10.01 4.30 2.62
C ARG A 24 10.28 4.20 4.12
N PHE A 25 9.70 3.21 4.80
CA PHE A 25 9.95 3.00 6.23
C PHE A 25 11.36 2.50 6.53
N GLN A 26 11.97 1.70 5.65
CA GLN A 26 13.38 1.32 5.80
C GLN A 26 14.33 2.52 5.67
N LYS A 27 14.03 3.47 4.78
CA LYS A 27 14.90 4.61 4.50
C LYS A 27 14.74 5.75 5.50
N TYR A 28 13.52 6.01 5.97
CA TYR A 28 13.18 7.17 6.78
C TYR A 28 12.68 6.83 8.18
N GLY A 29 12.55 5.55 8.53
CA GLY A 29 11.93 5.11 9.77
C GLY A 29 10.39 5.17 9.70
N MET A 30 9.75 4.69 10.76
CA MET A 30 8.29 4.57 10.86
C MET A 30 7.63 5.82 11.45
N ASP A 31 8.16 7.00 11.12
CA ASP A 31 7.70 8.29 11.62
C ASP A 31 6.25 8.59 11.21
N GLN A 32 5.54 9.35 12.06
CA GLN A 32 4.13 9.71 11.85
C GLN A 32 3.91 10.41 10.50
N LYS A 33 4.86 11.26 10.07
CA LYS A 33 4.84 11.93 8.77
C LYS A 33 4.93 10.94 7.60
N GLN A 34 5.83 9.95 7.69
CA GLN A 34 5.99 8.94 6.64
C GLN A 34 4.76 8.03 6.56
N ARG A 35 4.15 7.70 7.70
CA ARG A 35 2.87 6.98 7.69
C ARG A 35 1.78 7.77 6.98
N GLN A 36 1.63 9.06 7.26
CA GLN A 36 0.64 9.90 6.57
C GLN A 36 0.90 9.98 5.06
N GLU A 37 2.15 10.13 4.64
CA GLU A 37 2.51 10.14 3.21
C GLU A 37 2.20 8.80 2.52
N VAL A 38 2.46 7.67 3.18
CA VAL A 38 2.10 6.34 2.66
C VAL A 38 0.59 6.16 2.59
N PHE A 39 -0.16 6.65 3.58
CA PHE A 39 -1.64 6.61 3.57
C PHE A 39 -2.23 7.43 2.40
N LEU A 40 -1.74 8.65 2.19
CA LEU A 40 -2.15 9.49 1.05
C LEU A 40 -1.89 8.78 -0.27
N GLN A 41 -0.71 8.19 -0.45
CA GLN A 41 -0.39 7.46 -1.68
C GLN A 41 -1.26 6.20 -1.87
N GLY A 42 -1.59 5.48 -0.79
CA GLY A 42 -2.51 4.36 -0.87
C GLY A 42 -3.89 4.78 -1.37
N GLN A 43 -4.41 5.92 -0.88
CA GLN A 43 -5.67 6.48 -1.35
C GLN A 43 -5.62 6.90 -2.82
N GLU A 44 -4.52 7.54 -3.25
CA GLU A 44 -4.30 7.91 -4.66
C GLU A 44 -4.23 6.68 -5.58
N MET A 45 -3.73 5.55 -5.08
CA MET A 45 -3.72 4.27 -5.79
C MET A 45 -5.09 3.56 -5.81
N GLY A 46 -6.10 4.13 -5.16
CA GLY A 46 -7.47 3.62 -5.12
C GLY A 46 -7.78 2.67 -3.97
N PHE A 47 -6.87 2.53 -2.99
CA PHE A 47 -7.11 1.73 -1.79
C PHE A 47 -7.92 2.51 -0.76
N CYS A 48 -8.79 1.80 -0.06
CA CYS A 48 -9.50 2.32 1.09
C CYS A 48 -8.60 2.33 2.33
N ASN A 49 -8.97 3.14 3.33
CA ASN A 49 -8.21 3.26 4.57
C ASN A 49 -8.03 1.92 5.30
N ASP A 50 -9.04 1.06 5.27
CA ASP A 50 -9.00 -0.25 5.92
C ASP A 50 -8.03 -1.19 5.20
N GLU A 51 -8.06 -1.19 3.87
CA GLU A 51 -7.11 -1.95 3.05
C GLU A 51 -5.68 -1.49 3.32
N ILE A 52 -5.44 -0.18 3.34
CA ILE A 52 -4.11 0.39 3.64
C ILE A 52 -3.63 -0.03 5.03
N ARG A 53 -4.50 -0.01 6.05
CA ARG A 53 -4.15 -0.46 7.40
C ARG A 53 -3.69 -1.91 7.42
N VAL A 54 -4.48 -2.80 6.82
CA VAL A 54 -4.15 -4.23 6.72
C VAL A 54 -2.83 -4.43 5.97
N LEU A 55 -2.64 -3.73 4.84
CA LEU A 55 -1.41 -3.84 4.05
C LEU A 55 -0.17 -3.31 4.76
N LEU A 56 -0.33 -2.34 5.67
CA LEU A 56 0.78 -1.81 6.47
C LEU A 56 1.10 -2.66 7.70
N GLU A 57 0.17 -3.50 8.18
CA GLU A 57 0.48 -4.49 9.23
C GLU A 57 1.51 -5.50 8.73
N ASP A 58 1.44 -5.89 7.46
CA ASP A 58 2.39 -6.80 6.79
C ASP A 58 3.79 -6.21 6.54
N VAL A 59 3.92 -4.88 6.62
CA VAL A 59 5.20 -4.18 6.44
C VAL A 59 6.00 -4.11 7.75
N ARG A 60 5.33 -4.29 8.88
CA ARG A 60 5.89 -4.16 10.23
C ARG A 60 6.91 -5.26 10.56
#